data_AF-R7U955-F1
#
_entry.id   AF-R7U955-F1
#
_cell.length_a   1.000
_cell.length_b   1.000
_cell.length_c   1.000
_cell.angle_alpha   90.00
_cell.angle_beta   90.00
_cell.angle_gamma   90.00
#
_symmetry.space_group_name_H-M   'P 1'
#
loop_
_entity.id
_entity.type
_entity.pdbx_description
1 polymer ?
#
loop_
_entity_poly.entity_id
_entity_poly.type
_entity_poly.pdbx_seq_one_letter_code
_entity_poly.pdbx_strand_id
1 'polypeptide(L)'
;DNVALSAKGSYLANNGDITLDAIDGRNLVYGSLEHGAASTLAALPFYYNVDILKATVIIGDATIRGKDIHIRARAESNPDKDMNNDDGIFNSGSSFLSDLQSDIEDFKLIAAVSRSDVTSKITISDNAVLEGDNITIEANSIANVTASPISIAVAVAVGVLDTESTVNVNGTLLAAGDITISSRTDNYLDVNAEPIFGKSGYAGSIAVGVLNSDSGVYVNHGSSIVAGGDLSVKAANVDYSYVYAASSAGNKGKLAVSIAAHVEEGDTEAVLAGDVLVQGDTDVHAVHKQ
;
A
#
# COMPACT_ATOMS: atom_id res chain seq x y z
N ASP A 1 -33.09 3.82 4.70
CA ASP A 1 -33.62 3.03 3.57
C ASP A 1 -32.93 1.68 3.52
N ASN A 2 -33.68 0.60 3.79
CA ASN A 2 -33.16 -0.76 3.93
C ASN A 2 -32.90 -1.39 2.56
N VAL A 3 -31.63 -1.59 2.21
CA VAL A 3 -31.24 -2.24 0.95
C VAL A 3 -31.15 -3.76 1.18
N ALA A 4 -31.79 -4.56 0.32
CA ALA A 4 -31.70 -6.02 0.38
C ALA A 4 -31.05 -6.56 -0.90
N LEU A 5 -29.92 -7.25 -0.76
CA LEU A 5 -29.30 -8.03 -1.82
C LEU A 5 -29.50 -9.52 -1.52
N SER A 6 -30.02 -10.27 -2.48
CA SER A 6 -30.24 -11.70 -2.28
C SER A 6 -30.14 -12.49 -3.57
N ALA A 7 -29.36 -13.56 -3.53
CA ALA A 7 -29.22 -14.53 -4.61
C ALA A 7 -30.02 -15.80 -4.25
N LYS A 8 -31.35 -15.76 -4.39
CA LYS A 8 -32.24 -16.78 -3.81
C LYS A 8 -32.40 -18.05 -4.65
N GLY A 9 -32.25 -19.19 -3.97
CA GLY A 9 -32.98 -20.42 -4.25
C GLY A 9 -34.03 -20.68 -3.16
N SER A 10 -34.72 -21.82 -3.23
CA SER A 10 -35.79 -22.15 -2.27
C SER A 10 -35.31 -22.41 -0.83
N TYR A 11 -33.99 -22.61 -0.64
CA TYR A 11 -33.27 -22.83 0.62
C TYR A 11 -31.89 -22.17 0.50
N LEU A 12 -31.20 -21.89 1.62
CA LEU A 12 -29.81 -21.37 1.61
C LEU A 12 -28.88 -22.22 0.73
N ALA A 13 -28.99 -23.56 0.83
CA ALA A 13 -28.25 -24.51 -0.02
C ALA A 13 -28.52 -24.38 -1.54
N ASN A 14 -29.58 -23.67 -1.93
CA ASN A 14 -29.95 -23.40 -3.32
C ASN A 14 -29.70 -21.93 -3.72
N ASN A 15 -29.19 -21.10 -2.81
CA ASN A 15 -28.81 -19.73 -3.11
C ASN A 15 -27.56 -19.70 -4.02
N GLY A 16 -27.41 -18.60 -4.75
CA GLY A 16 -26.18 -18.30 -5.48
C GLY A 16 -25.19 -17.53 -4.62
N ASP A 17 -23.95 -17.45 -5.10
CA ASP A 17 -22.87 -16.72 -4.43
C ASP A 17 -23.01 -15.21 -4.65
N ILE A 18 -22.52 -14.41 -3.69
CA ILE A 18 -22.50 -12.95 -3.76
C ILE A 18 -21.06 -12.48 -3.59
N THR A 19 -20.58 -11.69 -4.55
CA THR A 19 -19.27 -11.04 -4.51
C THR A 19 -19.42 -9.52 -4.60
N LEU A 20 -18.82 -8.80 -3.66
CA LEU A 20 -18.72 -7.34 -3.65
C LEU A 20 -17.24 -6.94 -3.72
N ASP A 21 -16.82 -6.36 -4.85
CA ASP A 21 -15.43 -6.01 -5.12
C ASP A 21 -15.24 -4.50 -5.30
N ALA A 22 -14.29 -3.92 -4.56
CA ALA A 22 -13.69 -2.62 -4.86
C ALA A 22 -12.20 -2.83 -5.18
N ILE A 23 -11.75 -2.41 -6.36
CA ILE A 23 -10.37 -2.59 -6.82
C ILE A 23 -9.84 -1.28 -7.39
N ASP A 24 -8.68 -0.81 -6.91
CA ASP A 24 -7.91 0.26 -7.54
C ASP A 24 -6.47 -0.19 -7.79
N GLY A 25 -5.92 0.15 -8.96
CA GLY A 25 -4.58 -0.23 -9.37
C GLY A 25 -4.04 0.64 -10.50
N ARG A 26 -4.41 1.92 -10.48
CA ARG A 26 -3.98 2.93 -11.45
C ARG A 26 -2.74 3.67 -10.94
N ASN A 27 -1.73 3.83 -11.79
CA ASN A 27 -0.53 4.60 -11.46
C ASN A 27 -0.64 6.02 -12.03
N LEU A 28 -0.11 7.03 -11.32
CA LEU A 28 -0.02 8.41 -11.79
C LEU A 28 1.46 8.85 -11.83
N VAL A 29 2.01 9.12 -13.02
CA VAL A 29 3.45 9.44 -13.19
C VAL A 29 3.64 10.88 -13.66
N TYR A 30 4.60 11.60 -13.06
CA TYR A 30 5.01 12.94 -13.50
C TYR A 30 6.49 12.98 -13.93
N GLY A 31 6.74 13.12 -15.23
CA GLY A 31 8.04 13.58 -15.75
C GLY A 31 9.10 12.51 -16.04
N SER A 32 8.74 11.37 -16.64
CA SER A 32 9.71 10.35 -17.04
C SER A 32 10.12 10.41 -18.52
N LEU A 33 11.40 10.16 -18.80
CA LEU A 33 11.91 9.84 -20.14
C LEU A 33 11.85 8.32 -20.34
N GLU A 34 11.16 7.85 -21.38
CA GLU A 34 11.09 6.44 -21.77
C GLU A 34 12.48 5.77 -21.82
N HIS A 35 12.53 4.52 -21.34
CA HIS A 35 13.64 3.59 -21.52
C HIS A 35 13.79 3.25 -23.02
N GLY A 36 14.44 4.14 -23.77
CA GLY A 36 14.62 3.99 -25.22
C GLY A 36 14.92 5.30 -25.96
N ALA A 37 14.59 6.45 -25.37
CA ALA A 37 14.94 7.74 -25.94
C ALA A 37 16.33 8.16 -25.48
N ALA A 38 17.37 7.72 -26.19
CA ALA A 38 18.63 8.45 -26.28
C ALA A 38 18.35 9.80 -26.98
N SER A 39 17.69 10.71 -26.28
CA SER A 39 17.31 12.02 -26.78
C SER A 39 17.76 13.07 -25.78
N THR A 40 18.26 14.16 -26.32
CA THR A 40 18.94 15.34 -25.76
C THR A 40 18.27 16.06 -24.55
N LEU A 41 17.31 15.42 -23.89
CA LEU A 41 16.56 15.86 -22.71
C LEU A 41 17.03 15.20 -21.40
N ALA A 42 18.22 14.58 -21.36
CA ALA A 42 18.94 14.16 -20.14
C ALA A 42 19.39 15.34 -19.23
N ALA A 43 18.53 16.37 -19.12
CA ALA A 43 18.79 17.66 -18.54
C ALA A 43 17.79 18.03 -17.43
N LEU A 44 16.77 17.20 -17.15
CA LEU A 44 15.92 17.42 -15.98
C LEU A 44 16.57 16.75 -14.76
N PRO A 45 16.88 17.49 -13.68
CA PRO A 45 17.58 16.96 -12.51
C PRO A 45 16.71 16.12 -11.56
N PHE A 46 15.45 15.83 -11.91
CA PHE A 46 14.45 15.32 -10.96
C PHE A 46 13.54 14.25 -11.59
N TYR A 47 13.39 13.12 -10.89
CA TYR A 47 12.42 12.07 -11.17
C TYR A 47 11.41 12.00 -10.02
N TYR A 48 10.12 11.94 -10.32
CA TYR A 48 9.04 11.93 -9.32
C TYR A 48 7.93 10.94 -9.69
N ASN A 49 7.70 9.91 -8.86
CA ASN A 49 6.58 8.97 -8.98
C ASN A 49 5.64 9.11 -7.79
N VAL A 50 4.32 9.12 -8.02
CA VAL A 50 3.29 9.16 -6.97
C VAL A 50 2.13 8.26 -7.30
N ASP A 51 1.97 7.21 -6.51
CA ASP A 51 0.79 6.36 -6.53
C ASP A 51 -0.10 6.73 -5.35
N ILE A 52 -1.36 7.11 -5.62
CA ILE A 52 -2.39 7.33 -4.60
C ILE A 52 -3.58 6.45 -4.95
N LEU A 53 -3.76 5.39 -4.19
CA LEU A 53 -4.70 4.32 -4.50
C LEU A 53 -5.66 4.10 -3.36
N LYS A 54 -6.96 3.99 -3.70
CA LYS A 54 -8.00 3.81 -2.70
C LYS A 54 -9.10 2.86 -3.16
N ALA A 55 -9.26 1.77 -2.42
CA ALA A 55 -10.40 0.86 -2.54
C ALA A 55 -11.24 0.89 -1.26
N THR A 56 -12.55 1.02 -1.38
CA THR A 56 -13.43 1.07 -0.21
C THR A 56 -14.76 0.39 -0.47
N VAL A 57 -15.18 -0.48 0.46
CA VAL A 57 -16.53 -1.04 0.54
C VAL A 57 -17.19 -0.57 1.83
N ILE A 58 -18.42 -0.05 1.72
CA ILE A 58 -19.25 0.36 2.85
C ILE A 58 -20.58 -0.38 2.77
N ILE A 59 -20.85 -1.22 3.75
CA ILE A 59 -22.16 -1.87 3.94
C ILE A 59 -22.89 -1.10 5.04
N GLY A 60 -23.86 -0.29 4.64
CA GLY A 60 -24.77 0.39 5.57
C GLY A 60 -25.86 -0.55 6.10
N ASP A 61 -27.04 -0.01 6.35
CA ASP A 61 -28.22 -0.78 6.80
C ASP A 61 -28.74 -1.68 5.68
N ALA A 62 -28.12 -2.84 5.50
CA ALA A 62 -28.40 -3.77 4.41
C ALA A 62 -28.48 -5.22 4.89
N THR A 63 -29.34 -6.00 4.23
CA THR A 63 -29.37 -7.46 4.39
C THR A 63 -28.83 -8.13 3.14
N ILE A 64 -27.78 -8.94 3.29
CA ILE A 64 -27.14 -9.71 2.22
C ILE A 64 -27.36 -11.19 2.50
N ARG A 65 -28.00 -11.88 1.56
CA ARG A 65 -28.31 -13.32 1.65
C ARG A 65 -27.84 -14.07 0.41
N GLY A 66 -26.79 -14.87 0.58
CA GLY A 66 -26.19 -15.69 -0.48
C GLY A 66 -25.94 -17.12 0.00
N LYS A 67 -25.33 -17.94 -0.85
CA LYS A 67 -24.68 -19.17 -0.43
C LYS A 67 -23.29 -18.81 0.11
N ASP A 68 -22.33 -18.50 -0.75
CA ASP A 68 -21.06 -17.92 -0.30
C ASP A 68 -21.09 -16.39 -0.45
N ILE A 69 -20.66 -15.66 0.58
CA ILE A 69 -20.56 -14.19 0.57
C ILE A 69 -19.08 -13.80 0.61
N HIS A 70 -18.62 -13.08 -0.41
CA HIS A 70 -17.27 -12.58 -0.52
C HIS A 70 -17.27 -11.05 -0.66
N ILE A 71 -16.61 -10.35 0.25
CA ILE A 71 -16.49 -8.88 0.25
C ILE A 71 -15.03 -8.51 0.24
N ARG A 72 -14.60 -7.74 -0.76
CA ARG A 72 -13.19 -7.44 -0.97
C ARG A 72 -12.95 -5.99 -1.33
N ALA A 73 -11.98 -5.38 -0.65
CA ALA A 73 -11.37 -4.11 -1.00
C ALA A 73 -9.88 -4.34 -1.28
N ARG A 74 -9.43 -4.04 -2.51
CA ARG A 74 -8.03 -4.22 -2.92
C ARG A 74 -7.48 -2.98 -3.59
N ALA A 75 -6.39 -2.44 -3.06
CA ALA A 75 -5.62 -1.37 -3.68
C ALA A 75 -4.19 -1.87 -3.94
N GLU A 76 -3.66 -1.65 -5.14
CA GLU A 76 -2.36 -2.19 -5.55
C GLU A 76 -1.57 -1.22 -6.43
N SER A 77 -0.42 -0.75 -5.96
CA SER A 77 0.51 -0.02 -6.83
C SER A 77 1.34 -1.00 -7.66
N ASN A 78 1.54 -0.69 -8.94
CA ASN A 78 2.27 -1.56 -9.83
C ASN A 78 3.58 -0.88 -10.31
N PRO A 79 4.77 -1.33 -9.89
CA PRO A 79 6.03 -0.77 -10.39
C PRO A 79 6.42 -1.31 -11.78
N ASP A 80 5.82 -2.42 -12.23
CA ASP A 80 6.21 -3.20 -13.41
C ASP A 80 5.49 -2.76 -14.70
N LYS A 81 4.50 -1.86 -14.61
CA LYS A 81 3.83 -1.33 -15.80
C LYS A 81 4.50 -0.08 -16.30
N ASP A 82 5.02 -0.19 -17.52
CA ASP A 82 5.62 0.90 -18.29
C ASP A 82 4.83 2.20 -18.20
N MET A 83 5.64 3.23 -17.99
CA MET A 83 5.32 4.63 -17.80
C MET A 83 4.38 5.13 -18.89
N ASN A 84 3.18 5.57 -18.52
CA ASN A 84 2.30 6.30 -19.42
C ASN A 84 2.01 7.69 -18.84
N ASN A 85 2.31 8.70 -19.68
CA ASN A 85 2.11 10.11 -19.41
C ASN A 85 0.61 10.43 -19.27
N ASP A 86 0.26 11.12 -18.20
CA ASP A 86 -0.82 12.10 -18.25
C ASP A 86 -0.48 13.33 -17.40
N ASP A 87 -0.96 14.48 -17.85
CA ASP A 87 -0.32 15.79 -17.68
C ASP A 87 -0.10 16.34 -16.25
N GLY A 88 1.11 16.89 -16.09
CA GLY A 88 1.74 17.72 -15.04
C GLY A 88 1.01 18.21 -13.79
N ILE A 89 1.69 18.12 -12.63
CA ILE A 89 1.38 18.91 -11.43
C ILE A 89 2.65 19.35 -10.65
N PHE A 90 3.38 20.33 -11.20
CA PHE A 90 4.32 21.13 -10.39
C PHE A 90 3.70 22.50 -10.10
N ASN A 91 2.86 22.56 -9.08
CA ASN A 91 2.53 23.81 -8.40
C ASN A 91 2.48 23.58 -6.88
N SER A 92 3.64 23.30 -6.29
CA SER A 92 3.85 23.44 -4.84
C SER A 92 5.33 23.64 -4.59
N GLY A 93 5.72 24.91 -4.46
CA GLY A 93 7.09 25.30 -4.15
C GLY A 93 7.52 24.78 -2.78
N SER A 94 8.52 23.91 -2.76
CA SER A 94 9.24 23.53 -1.55
C SER A 94 10.53 24.34 -1.47
N SER A 95 10.60 25.21 -0.45
CA SER A 95 11.69 26.15 -0.14
C SER A 95 12.99 25.49 0.33
N PHE A 96 13.19 24.20 0.04
CA PHE A 96 14.40 23.46 0.44
C PHE A 96 15.51 23.55 -0.62
N LEU A 97 15.18 23.88 -1.88
CA LEU A 97 16.10 23.85 -3.02
C LEU A 97 16.79 25.19 -3.32
N SER A 98 16.32 26.32 -2.77
CA SER A 98 16.85 27.65 -3.09
C SER A 98 18.24 27.92 -2.51
N ASP A 99 18.60 27.25 -1.42
CA ASP A 99 19.84 27.52 -0.68
C ASP A 99 21.03 26.69 -1.20
N LEU A 100 20.80 25.78 -2.14
CA LEU A 100 21.82 24.91 -2.73
C LEU A 100 22.26 25.36 -4.14
N GLN A 101 21.68 26.44 -4.66
CA GLN A 101 21.72 26.76 -6.10
C GLN A 101 22.97 27.53 -6.57
N SER A 102 23.66 28.28 -5.70
CA SER A 102 24.73 29.19 -6.14
C SER A 102 26.09 28.52 -6.40
N ASP A 103 26.33 27.33 -5.84
CA ASP A 103 27.63 26.64 -5.92
C ASP A 103 27.58 25.37 -6.79
N ILE A 104 26.42 25.07 -7.40
CA ILE A 104 26.10 23.82 -8.11
C ILE A 104 25.91 24.02 -9.62
N GLU A 105 26.23 25.20 -10.19
CA GLU A 105 26.06 25.44 -11.64
C GLU A 105 26.88 24.47 -12.52
N ASP A 106 27.94 23.83 -12.00
CA ASP A 106 28.73 22.78 -12.66
C ASP A 106 28.42 21.34 -12.20
N PHE A 107 27.58 21.15 -11.18
CA PHE A 107 27.21 19.85 -10.62
C PHE A 107 25.75 19.53 -10.97
N LYS A 108 25.52 18.51 -11.79
CA LYS A 108 24.16 17.99 -12.00
C LYS A 108 23.75 17.17 -10.78
N LEU A 109 23.16 17.81 -9.78
CA LEU A 109 22.41 17.11 -8.73
C LEU A 109 21.25 16.37 -9.40
N ILE A 110 21.12 15.06 -9.17
CA ILE A 110 20.00 14.28 -9.68
C ILE A 110 19.29 13.64 -8.50
N ALA A 111 17.99 13.93 -8.38
CA ALA A 111 17.15 13.35 -7.34
C ALA A 111 16.07 12.45 -7.95
N ALA A 112 15.84 11.29 -7.34
CA ALA A 112 14.69 10.43 -7.61
C ALA A 112 13.85 10.36 -6.34
N VAL A 113 12.55 10.64 -6.48
CA VAL A 113 11.57 10.58 -5.41
C VAL A 113 10.44 9.67 -5.87
N SER A 114 10.10 8.66 -5.07
CA SER A 114 8.96 7.79 -5.33
C SER A 114 8.10 7.73 -4.06
N ARG A 115 6.81 7.97 -4.21
CA ARG A 115 5.83 7.89 -3.13
C ARG A 115 4.68 6.97 -3.51
N SER A 116 4.24 6.12 -2.59
CA SER A 116 3.06 5.27 -2.76
C SER A 116 2.20 5.35 -1.50
N ASP A 117 0.98 5.86 -1.64
CA ASP A 117 -0.06 5.93 -0.61
C ASP A 117 -1.20 4.97 -1.01
N VAL A 118 -1.31 3.82 -0.35
CA VAL A 118 -2.25 2.74 -0.73
C VAL A 118 -3.20 2.40 0.41
N THR A 119 -4.49 2.63 0.19
CA THR A 119 -5.54 2.45 1.21
C THR A 119 -6.62 1.47 0.77
N SER A 120 -6.90 0.47 1.60
CA SER A 120 -8.02 -0.45 1.46
C SER A 120 -8.89 -0.46 2.71
N LYS A 121 -10.20 -0.25 2.55
CA LYS A 121 -11.15 -0.18 3.68
C LYS A 121 -12.42 -0.98 3.45
N ILE A 122 -12.81 -1.72 4.49
CA ILE A 122 -14.15 -2.30 4.59
C ILE A 122 -14.80 -1.85 5.89
N THR A 123 -16.06 -1.39 5.78
CA THR A 123 -16.88 -1.04 6.94
C THR A 123 -18.24 -1.72 6.82
N ILE A 124 -18.63 -2.44 7.89
CA ILE A 124 -19.97 -3.02 8.05
C ILE A 124 -20.66 -2.34 9.22
N SER A 125 -21.76 -1.65 8.94
CA SER A 125 -22.57 -0.95 9.93
C SER A 125 -23.31 -1.90 10.87
N ASP A 126 -23.75 -1.38 12.02
CA ASP A 126 -24.45 -2.07 13.10
C ASP A 126 -25.76 -2.77 12.66
N ASN A 127 -26.53 -2.16 11.76
CA ASN A 127 -27.77 -2.76 11.26
C ASN A 127 -27.58 -3.64 10.02
N ALA A 128 -26.34 -3.88 9.59
CA ALA A 128 -26.07 -4.78 8.49
C ALA A 128 -26.24 -6.24 8.93
N VAL A 129 -26.81 -7.06 8.06
CA VAL A 129 -26.97 -8.51 8.28
C VAL A 129 -26.43 -9.26 7.07
N LEU A 130 -25.43 -10.10 7.29
CA LEU A 130 -24.86 -11.00 6.28
C LEU A 130 -25.22 -12.44 6.69
N GLU A 131 -25.90 -13.17 5.81
CA GLU A 131 -26.37 -14.52 6.07
C GLU A 131 -26.03 -15.45 4.88
N GLY A 132 -25.25 -16.49 5.13
CA GLY A 132 -24.80 -17.44 4.11
C GLY A 132 -24.29 -18.78 4.65
N ASP A 133 -23.78 -19.62 3.77
CA ASP A 133 -23.02 -20.83 4.10
C ASP A 133 -21.62 -20.43 4.57
N ASN A 134 -20.88 -19.62 3.80
CA ASN A 134 -19.58 -19.07 4.22
C ASN A 134 -19.52 -17.55 4.02
N ILE A 135 -18.80 -16.85 4.88
CA ILE A 135 -18.61 -15.39 4.80
C ILE A 135 -17.11 -15.08 4.79
N THR A 136 -16.64 -14.37 3.76
CA THR A 136 -15.25 -13.93 3.60
C THR A 136 -15.20 -12.41 3.39
N ILE A 137 -14.41 -11.71 4.21
CA ILE A 137 -14.25 -10.26 4.18
C ILE A 137 -12.76 -9.91 4.15
N GLU A 138 -12.28 -9.27 3.08
CA GLU A 138 -10.85 -9.05 2.83
C GLU A 138 -10.52 -7.61 2.45
N ALA A 139 -9.71 -6.94 3.26
CA ALA A 139 -9.01 -5.71 2.87
C ALA A 139 -7.55 -6.03 2.55
N ASN A 140 -7.05 -5.60 1.38
CA ASN A 140 -5.68 -5.85 0.95
C ASN A 140 -5.05 -4.63 0.26
N SER A 141 -4.02 -4.06 0.87
CA SER A 141 -3.22 -2.97 0.30
C SER A 141 -1.83 -3.45 -0.07
N ILE A 142 -1.46 -3.26 -1.35
CA ILE A 142 -0.17 -3.67 -1.88
C ILE A 142 0.54 -2.42 -2.39
N ALA A 143 1.66 -2.06 -1.77
CA ALA A 143 2.45 -0.91 -2.16
C ALA A 143 3.86 -1.28 -2.59
N ASN A 144 4.34 -0.58 -3.60
CA ASN A 144 5.67 -0.72 -4.16
C ASN A 144 6.26 0.66 -4.46
N VAL A 145 7.50 0.87 -4.05
CA VAL A 145 8.25 2.09 -4.24
C VAL A 145 9.64 1.75 -4.73
N THR A 146 10.06 2.40 -5.83
CA THR A 146 11.43 2.32 -6.34
C THR A 146 11.97 3.72 -6.64
N ALA A 147 13.10 4.08 -6.02
CA ALA A 147 13.80 5.33 -6.31
C ALA A 147 15.27 5.05 -6.70
N SER A 148 15.63 5.21 -7.97
CA SER A 148 16.97 4.92 -8.50
C SER A 148 17.45 6.01 -9.47
N PRO A 149 18.07 7.10 -8.97
CA PRO A 149 18.61 8.17 -9.79
C PRO A 149 19.88 7.71 -10.51
N ILE A 150 20.09 8.25 -11.72
CA ILE A 150 21.30 8.00 -12.52
C ILE A 150 22.18 9.25 -12.46
N SER A 151 23.23 9.23 -11.62
CA SER A 151 24.17 10.37 -11.47
C SER A 151 25.64 9.95 -11.49
N ILE A 152 26.50 10.87 -11.95
CA ILE A 152 27.96 10.71 -11.99
C ILE A 152 28.69 11.54 -10.91
N ALA A 153 27.98 12.35 -10.13
CA ALA A 153 28.59 13.25 -9.15
C ALA A 153 27.83 13.26 -7.82
N VAL A 154 26.55 13.65 -7.84
CA VAL A 154 25.69 13.69 -6.65
C VAL A 154 24.33 13.08 -6.97
N ALA A 155 23.93 12.09 -6.18
CA ALA A 155 22.67 11.37 -6.30
C ALA A 155 21.87 11.43 -4.99
N VAL A 156 20.57 11.69 -5.10
CA VAL A 156 19.61 11.64 -3.98
C VAL A 156 18.45 10.72 -4.35
N ALA A 157 18.17 9.73 -3.53
CA ALA A 157 17.02 8.83 -3.67
C ALA A 157 16.14 8.93 -2.44
N VAL A 158 14.85 9.15 -2.66
CA VAL A 158 13.84 9.22 -1.60
C VAL A 158 12.69 8.30 -1.96
N GLY A 159 12.43 7.30 -1.12
CA GLY A 159 11.24 6.46 -1.20
C GLY A 159 10.34 6.69 0.00
N VAL A 160 9.05 6.90 -0.23
CA VAL A 160 8.03 7.02 0.82
C VAL A 160 6.91 6.05 0.50
N LEU A 161 6.69 5.09 1.39
CA LEU A 161 5.62 4.10 1.28
C LEU A 161 4.69 4.29 2.47
N ASP A 162 3.40 4.48 2.21
CA ASP A 162 2.36 4.58 3.22
C ASP A 162 1.23 3.61 2.84
N THR A 163 0.99 2.60 3.67
CA THR A 163 -0.06 1.63 3.45
C THR A 163 -1.01 1.54 4.61
N GLU A 164 -2.28 1.38 4.27
CA GLU A 164 -3.34 1.14 5.22
C GLU A 164 -4.25 0.04 4.69
N SER A 165 -4.55 -0.97 5.50
CA SER A 165 -5.60 -1.94 5.21
C SER A 165 -6.42 -2.16 6.47
N THR A 166 -7.71 -1.84 6.50
CA THR A 166 -8.50 -1.96 7.76
C THR A 166 -9.90 -2.51 7.50
N VAL A 167 -10.37 -3.48 8.31
CA VAL A 167 -11.74 -4.01 8.30
C VAL A 167 -12.41 -3.79 9.66
N ASN A 168 -13.55 -3.12 9.71
CA ASN A 168 -14.29 -2.90 10.95
C ASN A 168 -15.75 -3.34 10.81
N VAL A 169 -16.19 -4.22 11.71
CA VAL A 169 -17.49 -4.91 11.66
C VAL A 169 -18.32 -4.59 12.91
N ASN A 170 -19.50 -4.01 12.70
CA ASN A 170 -20.47 -3.72 13.74
C ASN A 170 -21.78 -4.52 13.59
N GLY A 171 -22.00 -5.10 12.40
CA GLY A 171 -23.24 -5.78 12.05
C GLY A 171 -23.31 -7.24 12.52
N THR A 172 -24.33 -7.93 12.02
CA THR A 172 -24.59 -9.35 12.29
C THR A 172 -24.05 -10.23 11.16
N LEU A 173 -23.23 -11.22 11.50
CA LEU A 173 -22.70 -12.24 10.59
C LEU A 173 -23.25 -13.62 10.99
N LEU A 174 -23.99 -14.26 10.08
CA LEU A 174 -24.59 -15.58 10.28
C LEU A 174 -24.10 -16.54 9.18
N ALA A 175 -23.23 -17.47 9.53
CA ALA A 175 -22.72 -18.49 8.62
C ALA A 175 -23.11 -19.90 9.08
N ALA A 176 -23.59 -20.74 8.16
CA ALA A 176 -23.77 -22.17 8.43
C ALA A 176 -22.45 -22.94 8.49
N GLY A 177 -21.40 -22.39 7.88
CA GLY A 177 -20.01 -22.85 7.86
C GLY A 177 -19.08 -21.76 8.38
N ASP A 178 -18.03 -21.44 7.63
CA ASP A 178 -16.88 -20.67 8.12
C ASP A 178 -17.05 -19.15 7.94
N ILE A 179 -16.45 -18.39 8.86
CA ILE A 179 -16.32 -16.94 8.77
C ILE A 179 -14.84 -16.57 8.75
N THR A 180 -14.41 -15.88 7.70
CA THR A 180 -13.05 -15.33 7.54
C THR A 180 -13.09 -13.82 7.39
N ILE A 181 -12.36 -13.12 8.26
CA ILE A 181 -12.18 -11.67 8.23
C ILE A 181 -10.69 -11.38 8.23
N SER A 182 -10.20 -10.67 7.20
CA SER A 182 -8.78 -10.39 7.08
C SER A 182 -8.46 -8.98 6.61
N SER A 183 -7.42 -8.42 7.23
CA SER A 183 -6.68 -7.27 6.73
C SER A 183 -5.25 -7.67 6.42
N ARG A 184 -4.72 -7.11 5.32
CA ARG A 184 -3.34 -7.32 4.90
C ARG A 184 -2.73 -6.08 4.26
N THR A 185 -1.48 -5.78 4.60
CA THR A 185 -0.57 -4.96 3.80
C THR A 185 0.59 -5.80 3.24
N ASP A 186 0.99 -5.49 2.02
CA ASP A 186 2.17 -6.03 1.32
C ASP A 186 3.02 -4.88 0.79
N ASN A 187 4.18 -4.66 1.38
CA ASN A 187 4.99 -3.45 1.19
C ASN A 187 6.34 -3.79 0.60
N TYR A 188 6.69 -3.14 -0.51
CA TYR A 188 7.97 -3.30 -1.19
C TYR A 188 8.63 -1.93 -1.34
N LEU A 189 9.74 -1.66 -0.68
CA LEU A 189 10.45 -0.39 -0.77
C LEU A 189 11.90 -0.63 -1.19
N ASP A 190 12.31 -0.28 -2.42
CA ASP A 190 13.73 -0.23 -2.79
C ASP A 190 14.16 1.20 -3.13
N VAL A 191 15.23 1.74 -2.54
CA VAL A 191 15.66 3.15 -2.67
C VAL A 191 17.17 3.19 -2.83
N ASN A 192 17.69 3.37 -4.04
CA ASN A 192 19.13 3.29 -4.30
C ASN A 192 19.71 4.64 -4.78
N ALA A 193 20.96 5.01 -4.46
CA ALA A 193 21.66 6.21 -4.92
C ALA A 193 23.17 5.96 -5.06
N GLU A 194 23.72 5.68 -6.23
CA GLU A 194 25.12 5.23 -6.35
C GLU A 194 26.01 5.97 -7.39
N PRO A 195 26.78 7.01 -7.02
CA PRO A 195 27.90 7.54 -7.83
C PRO A 195 29.27 6.88 -7.58
N ILE A 196 29.88 6.23 -8.58
CA ILE A 196 31.27 5.71 -8.49
C ILE A 196 32.16 6.25 -9.64
N PHE A 197 33.23 6.95 -9.22
CA PHE A 197 34.23 7.81 -9.90
C PHE A 197 33.83 9.27 -10.18
N GLY A 198 33.49 9.94 -9.08
CA GLY A 198 33.05 11.32 -8.97
C GLY A 198 33.72 12.38 -9.86
N LYS A 199 32.93 13.37 -10.26
CA LYS A 199 33.37 14.52 -11.07
C LYS A 199 34.35 15.37 -10.25
N SER A 200 35.55 15.59 -10.81
CA SER A 200 36.59 16.44 -10.20
C SER A 200 37.05 16.00 -8.79
N GLY A 201 36.90 14.72 -8.45
CA GLY A 201 37.26 14.17 -7.14
C GLY A 201 36.18 14.32 -6.07
N TYR A 202 34.93 14.62 -6.44
CA TYR A 202 33.78 14.68 -5.51
C TYR A 202 32.72 13.64 -5.88
N ALA A 203 32.25 12.88 -4.89
CA ALA A 203 31.13 11.96 -5.04
C ALA A 203 30.18 12.06 -3.82
N GLY A 204 28.87 12.11 -4.06
CA GLY A 204 27.86 12.26 -3.00
C GLY A 204 26.62 11.41 -3.23
N SER A 205 26.24 10.62 -2.24
CA SER A 205 25.14 9.66 -2.33
C SER A 205 24.24 9.78 -1.11
N ILE A 206 22.95 9.97 -1.33
CA ILE A 206 21.96 10.05 -0.27
C ILE A 206 20.79 9.15 -0.64
N ALA A 207 20.46 8.19 0.22
CA ALA A 207 19.27 7.37 0.11
C ALA A 207 18.44 7.47 1.39
N VAL A 208 17.15 7.76 1.24
CA VAL A 208 16.19 7.89 2.34
C VAL A 208 14.95 7.07 2.02
N GLY A 209 14.72 6.01 2.78
CA GLY A 209 13.49 5.23 2.75
C GLY A 209 12.63 5.54 3.96
N VAL A 210 11.34 5.79 3.72
CA VAL A 210 10.30 5.87 4.75
C VAL A 210 9.24 4.82 4.41
N LEU A 211 8.99 3.90 5.33
CA LEU A 211 7.94 2.89 5.24
C LEU A 211 6.95 3.10 6.37
N ASN A 212 5.67 3.29 6.05
CA ASN A 212 4.57 3.31 7.00
C ASN A 212 3.57 2.19 6.62
N SER A 213 3.20 1.32 7.56
CA SER A 213 2.32 0.17 7.27
C SER A 213 1.26 -0.11 8.35
N ASP A 214 -0.01 0.15 8.08
CA ASP A 214 -1.13 -0.19 8.98
C ASP A 214 -1.96 -1.36 8.44
N SER A 215 -2.23 -2.41 9.22
CA SER A 215 -3.19 -3.49 8.92
C SER A 215 -4.12 -3.72 10.12
N GLY A 216 -5.42 -3.44 10.03
CA GLY A 216 -6.35 -3.62 11.15
C GLY A 216 -7.58 -4.49 10.83
N VAL A 217 -8.07 -5.29 11.76
CA VAL A 217 -9.41 -5.91 11.75
C VAL A 217 -10.01 -5.71 13.14
N TYR A 218 -11.19 -5.10 13.28
CA TYR A 218 -11.79 -4.87 14.60
C TYR A 218 -13.30 -5.14 14.59
N VAL A 219 -13.74 -6.08 15.42
CA VAL A 219 -15.14 -6.48 15.60
C VAL A 219 -15.62 -5.93 16.95
N ASN A 220 -16.75 -5.24 16.97
CA ASN A 220 -17.13 -4.33 18.06
C ASN A 220 -18.23 -4.90 18.97
N HIS A 221 -18.39 -4.34 20.19
CA HIS A 221 -19.39 -4.77 21.18
C HIS A 221 -20.84 -4.88 20.67
N GLY A 222 -21.22 -4.16 19.61
CA GLY A 222 -22.56 -4.24 19.01
C GLY A 222 -22.73 -5.35 17.96
N SER A 223 -21.66 -6.06 17.61
CA SER A 223 -21.70 -7.12 16.60
C SER A 223 -22.22 -8.44 17.15
N SER A 224 -22.83 -9.23 16.27
CA SER A 224 -23.25 -10.60 16.57
C SER A 224 -22.70 -11.54 15.50
N ILE A 225 -21.92 -12.53 15.92
CA ILE A 225 -21.28 -13.50 15.03
C ILE A 225 -21.76 -14.89 15.40
N VAL A 226 -22.34 -15.59 14.42
CA VAL A 226 -22.69 -17.01 14.53
C VAL A 226 -22.02 -17.77 13.39
N ALA A 227 -21.07 -18.64 13.72
CA ALA A 227 -20.41 -19.54 12.78
C ALA A 227 -20.74 -21.00 13.09
N GLY A 228 -21.29 -21.71 12.10
CA GLY A 228 -21.51 -23.16 12.18
C GLY A 228 -20.23 -23.97 11.95
N GLY A 229 -19.18 -23.36 11.39
CA GLY A 229 -17.83 -23.89 11.28
C GLY A 229 -16.83 -23.05 12.08
N ASP A 230 -15.68 -22.74 11.48
CA ASP A 230 -14.58 -22.02 12.11
C ASP A 230 -14.74 -20.49 11.97
N LEU A 231 -14.22 -19.75 12.95
CA LEU A 231 -14.08 -18.30 12.92
C LEU A 231 -12.60 -17.93 12.83
N SER A 232 -12.24 -17.18 11.79
CA SER A 232 -10.88 -16.70 11.54
C SER A 232 -10.83 -15.18 11.40
N VAL A 233 -10.08 -14.51 12.27
CA VAL A 233 -9.86 -13.05 12.27
C VAL A 233 -8.35 -12.77 12.19
N LYS A 234 -7.91 -12.18 11.07
CA LYS A 234 -6.48 -12.07 10.72
C LYS A 234 -6.05 -10.67 10.35
N ALA A 235 -4.96 -10.20 10.91
CA ALA A 235 -4.26 -8.99 10.45
C ALA A 235 -2.81 -9.30 10.11
N ALA A 236 -2.30 -8.71 9.03
CA ALA A 236 -0.96 -8.98 8.56
C ALA A 236 -0.28 -7.78 7.90
N ASN A 237 0.91 -7.43 8.39
CA ASN A 237 1.88 -6.63 7.65
C ASN A 237 2.98 -7.52 7.10
N VAL A 238 3.33 -7.32 5.83
CA VAL A 238 4.48 -7.96 5.18
C VAL A 238 5.32 -6.90 4.51
N ASP A 239 6.50 -6.67 5.06
CA ASP A 239 7.40 -5.61 4.63
C ASP A 239 8.65 -6.19 3.95
N TYR A 240 8.99 -5.63 2.80
CA TYR A 240 10.22 -5.85 2.06
C TYR A 240 10.88 -4.49 1.85
N SER A 241 12.09 -4.27 2.35
CA SER A 241 12.79 -2.98 2.21
C SER A 241 14.24 -3.15 1.75
N TYR A 242 14.73 -2.28 0.87
CA TYR A 242 16.13 -2.05 0.58
C TYR A 242 16.38 -0.56 0.35
N VAL A 243 17.40 0.01 0.99
CA VAL A 243 17.77 1.43 0.86
C VAL A 243 19.28 1.48 0.71
N TYR A 244 19.80 1.93 -0.42
CA TYR A 244 21.22 1.88 -0.72
C TYR A 244 21.76 3.21 -1.23
N ALA A 245 22.92 3.64 -0.74
CA ALA A 245 23.62 4.82 -1.21
C ALA A 245 25.10 4.51 -1.36
N ALA A 246 25.74 4.77 -2.49
CA ALA A 246 27.17 4.52 -2.66
C ALA A 246 27.91 5.60 -3.45
N SER A 247 28.98 6.14 -2.88
CA SER A 247 29.81 7.21 -3.47
C SER A 247 31.26 6.75 -3.64
N SER A 248 31.97 7.16 -4.69
CA SER A 248 33.43 7.01 -4.74
C SER A 248 34.09 8.00 -5.69
N ALA A 249 35.20 8.62 -5.27
CA ALA A 249 35.88 9.71 -5.98
C ALA A 249 37.26 9.32 -6.58
N GLY A 250 37.61 8.03 -6.61
CA GLY A 250 38.83 7.51 -7.29
C GLY A 250 40.18 7.99 -6.73
N ASN A 251 41.28 7.73 -7.46
CA ASN A 251 42.68 7.93 -6.98
C ASN A 251 43.12 9.40 -6.76
N LYS A 252 42.30 10.38 -7.14
CA LYS A 252 42.51 11.82 -6.87
C LYS A 252 41.34 12.44 -6.10
N GLY A 253 40.56 11.60 -5.42
CA GLY A 253 39.38 12.03 -4.68
C GLY A 253 39.71 13.08 -3.63
N LYS A 254 38.91 14.15 -3.62
CA LYS A 254 38.92 15.20 -2.60
C LYS A 254 37.89 14.90 -1.51
N LEU A 255 36.73 14.37 -1.87
CA LEU A 255 35.64 14.09 -0.95
C LEU A 255 34.69 13.02 -1.50
N ALA A 256 34.28 12.09 -0.63
CA ALA A 256 33.20 11.15 -0.87
C ALA A 256 32.24 11.17 0.33
N VAL A 257 30.94 11.30 0.08
CA VAL A 257 29.87 11.30 1.10
C VAL A 257 28.84 10.24 0.75
N SER A 258 28.52 9.35 1.69
CA SER A 258 27.41 8.41 1.58
C SER A 258 26.53 8.51 2.81
N ILE A 259 25.22 8.63 2.59
CA ILE A 259 24.18 8.69 3.61
C ILE A 259 23.09 7.71 3.20
N ALA A 260 22.79 6.75 4.07
CA ALA A 260 21.62 5.89 3.96
C ALA A 260 20.81 6.02 5.25
N ALA A 261 19.52 6.32 5.12
CA ALA A 261 18.57 6.39 6.22
C ALA A 261 17.33 5.58 5.87
N HIS A 262 16.92 4.71 6.79
CA HIS A 262 15.66 3.99 6.69
C HIS A 262 14.86 4.24 7.96
N VAL A 263 13.63 4.71 7.78
CA VAL A 263 12.63 4.90 8.83
C VAL A 263 11.47 3.98 8.49
N GLU A 264 11.05 3.17 9.45
CA GLU A 264 9.90 2.30 9.29
C GLU A 264 8.98 2.47 10.49
N GLU A 265 7.68 2.59 10.23
CA GLU A 265 6.64 2.43 11.24
C GLU A 265 5.52 1.55 10.69
N GLY A 266 4.96 0.67 11.50
CA GLY A 266 3.90 -0.22 11.09
C GLY A 266 3.01 -0.57 12.27
N ASP A 267 1.71 -0.82 12.04
CA ASP A 267 0.84 -1.36 13.08
C ASP A 267 -0.16 -2.39 12.55
N THR A 268 -0.18 -3.58 13.17
CA THR A 268 -0.94 -4.77 12.70
C THR A 268 -1.88 -5.25 13.80
N GLU A 269 -3.19 -5.20 13.62
CA GLU A 269 -4.13 -5.58 14.67
C GLU A 269 -5.33 -6.37 14.18
N ALA A 270 -5.69 -7.42 14.93
CA ALA A 270 -6.93 -8.19 14.79
C ALA A 270 -7.63 -8.22 16.15
N VAL A 271 -8.83 -7.65 16.28
CA VAL A 271 -9.54 -7.55 17.57
C VAL A 271 -10.99 -7.94 17.40
N LEU A 272 -11.48 -8.71 18.37
CA LEU A 272 -12.80 -9.34 18.36
C LEU A 272 -13.53 -9.03 19.68
N ALA A 273 -14.61 -8.28 19.62
CA ALA A 273 -15.59 -8.08 20.71
C ALA A 273 -17.00 -8.09 20.10
N GLY A 274 -18.01 -8.48 20.88
CA GLY A 274 -19.38 -8.72 20.41
C GLY A 274 -19.93 -10.06 20.92
N ASP A 275 -21.15 -10.41 20.52
CA ASP A 275 -21.77 -11.69 20.86
C ASP A 275 -21.34 -12.76 19.85
N VAL A 276 -20.39 -13.62 20.25
CA VAL A 276 -19.76 -14.63 19.38
C VAL A 276 -20.17 -16.05 19.78
N LEU A 277 -20.77 -16.78 18.84
CA LEU A 277 -21.10 -18.20 18.96
C LEU A 277 -20.48 -18.97 17.79
N VAL A 278 -19.52 -19.85 18.09
CA VAL A 278 -18.78 -20.65 17.09
C VAL A 278 -18.91 -22.13 17.46
N GLN A 279 -19.26 -22.97 16.48
CA GLN A 279 -19.31 -24.43 16.68
C GLN A 279 -17.94 -25.10 16.46
N GLY A 280 -17.11 -24.56 15.56
CA GLY A 280 -15.74 -24.99 15.31
C GLY A 280 -14.70 -24.23 16.13
N ASP A 281 -13.51 -24.05 15.56
CA ASP A 281 -12.41 -23.36 16.20
C ASP A 281 -12.49 -21.83 16.01
N THR A 282 -11.93 -21.08 16.96
CA THR A 282 -11.78 -19.62 16.87
C THR A 282 -10.30 -19.26 16.83
N ASP A 283 -9.87 -18.66 15.73
CA ASP A 283 -8.50 -18.19 15.49
C ASP A 283 -8.50 -16.66 15.34
N VAL A 284 -7.85 -15.96 16.27
CA VAL A 284 -7.63 -14.52 16.21
C VAL A 284 -6.14 -14.27 16.28
N HIS A 285 -5.55 -13.76 15.21
CA HIS A 285 -4.11 -13.50 15.17
C HIS A 285 -3.71 -12.26 14.37
N ALA A 286 -2.61 -11.67 14.82
CA ALA A 286 -1.89 -10.60 14.16
C ALA A 286 -0.47 -11.09 13.84
N VAL A 287 0.02 -10.79 12.64
CA VAL A 287 1.34 -11.21 12.18
C VAL A 287 2.05 -10.07 11.47
N HIS A 288 3.19 -9.64 12.01
CA HIS A 288 4.13 -8.75 11.32
C HIS A 288 5.31 -9.57 10.81
N LYS A 289 5.59 -9.50 9.50
CA LYS A 289 6.77 -10.10 8.86
C LYS A 289 7.67 -9.02 8.26
N GLN A 290 8.95 -9.08 8.64
CA GLN A 290 10.07 -8.33 8.10
C GLN A 290 11.11 -9.30 7.52
#